data_AF-A0A1B0D828-F1
#
_entry.id   AF-A0A1B0D828-F1
#
_cell.length_a   1.000
_cell.length_b   1.000
_cell.length_c   1.000
_cell.angle_alpha   90.00
_cell.angle_beta   90.00
_cell.angle_gamma   90.00
#
_symmetry.space_group_name_H-M   'P 1'
#
loop_
_entity.id
_entity.type
_entity.pdbx_description
1 polymer ?
#
loop_
_entity_poly.entity_id
_entity_poly.type
_entity_poly.pdbx_seq_one_letter_code
_entity_poly.pdbx_strand_id
1 'polypeptide(L)'
;MGYYLGTPEYLPGQQHLYRVSSSPPKFGVPLRPPRCLTCPSLSRGGTTTKSPPRLVTSWDDDWEDEVVTAAPPTTPPKRQKKKKKGEGSTFFLPGESPEELLTEALVADSQPRGPLPCQYHTALFAPPSATPFVRIDCLGPEIPTSAIYRIAHENREKPLQLVTAIQNNTKLREKVARIAMPQIKSFPVMISGGYYAQVRLFLPPGLREDEITRYPMILHVYSAPGTQLVTEKWRIDWNTYLAGTKDYIVTQIDGRGSSGQGYQLLHEVYRRLGTVEVSDQLEVTEYLRDNLHFVDKRRVGVYGWSFGGFTATLALANSQSLFQCGISVSPITNWKLYGKFSV
;
A
#
# COMPACT_ATOMS: atom_id res chain seq x y z
N MET A 1 -16.24 9.16 24.00
CA MET A 1 -15.10 9.28 23.06
C MET A 1 -15.12 8.05 22.17
N GLY A 2 -14.74 8.18 20.90
CA GLY A 2 -14.61 7.04 19.98
C GLY A 2 -13.15 6.66 19.77
N TYR A 3 -12.91 5.41 19.37
CA TYR A 3 -11.61 4.90 18.97
C TYR A 3 -11.74 4.14 17.66
N TYR A 4 -10.72 4.19 16.82
CA TYR A 4 -10.67 3.41 15.58
C TYR A 4 -9.22 3.13 15.17
N LEU A 5 -9.03 2.05 14.40
CA LEU A 5 -7.76 1.79 13.72
C LEU A 5 -7.76 2.52 12.38
N GLY A 6 -6.70 3.27 12.11
CA GLY A 6 -6.56 4.07 10.90
C GLY A 6 -5.18 3.93 10.28
N THR A 7 -5.10 4.25 9.00
CA THR A 7 -3.87 4.33 8.22
C THR A 7 -3.41 5.79 8.19
N PRO A 8 -2.15 6.10 8.55
CA PRO A 8 -1.63 7.46 8.47
C PRO A 8 -1.55 7.94 7.01
N GLU A 9 -1.60 9.25 6.83
CA GLU A 9 -1.41 9.87 5.52
C GLU A 9 0.00 9.54 4.99
N TYR A 10 0.10 9.22 3.70
CA TYR A 10 1.35 8.85 3.01
C TYR A 10 2.06 7.58 3.52
N LEU A 11 1.50 6.87 4.51
CA LEU A 11 2.06 5.63 5.05
C LEU A 11 1.04 4.49 4.95
N PRO A 12 0.66 4.09 3.72
CA PRO A 12 -0.44 3.15 3.49
C PRO A 12 -0.22 1.78 4.13
N GLY A 13 1.04 1.35 4.28
CA GLY A 13 1.39 0.07 4.91
C GLY A 13 1.27 0.04 6.43
N GLN A 14 0.98 1.17 7.09
CA GLN A 14 0.92 1.28 8.55
C GLN A 14 -0.53 1.26 9.07
N GLN A 15 -0.68 0.87 10.33
CA GLN A 15 -1.96 0.87 11.03
C GLN A 15 -1.77 1.30 12.49
N HIS A 16 -2.48 2.35 12.88
CA HIS A 16 -2.37 2.96 14.21
C HIS A 16 -3.72 3.17 14.88
N LEU A 17 -3.70 3.25 16.21
CA LEU A 17 -4.90 3.50 17.00
C LEU A 17 -5.13 5.00 17.16
N TYR A 18 -6.32 5.47 16.79
CA TYR A 18 -6.73 6.86 16.90
C TYR A 18 -7.86 7.03 17.92
N ARG A 19 -7.86 8.20 18.56
CA ARG A 19 -8.91 8.67 19.48
C ARG A 19 -9.63 9.85 18.86
N VAL A 20 -10.96 9.80 18.86
CA VAL A 20 -11.84 10.88 18.38
C VAL A 20 -12.78 11.36 19.46
N SER A 21 -13.13 12.64 19.40
CA SER A 21 -14.17 13.21 20.26
C SER A 21 -15.52 12.66 19.84
N SER A 22 -16.35 12.25 20.81
CA SER A 22 -17.75 11.89 20.58
C SER A 22 -18.69 13.09 20.75
N SER A 23 -18.16 14.27 21.08
CA SER A 23 -18.96 15.49 21.17
C SER A 23 -19.29 16.00 19.76
N PRO A 24 -20.56 16.29 19.44
CA PRO A 24 -20.89 16.90 18.16
C PRO A 24 -20.14 18.24 18.00
N PRO A 25 -19.67 18.57 16.78
CA PRO A 25 -19.07 19.86 16.53
C PRO A 25 -20.12 20.95 16.81
N LYS A 26 -19.68 22.06 17.42
CA LYS A 26 -20.51 23.26 17.50
C LYS A 26 -20.63 23.85 16.09
N PHE A 27 -21.78 24.42 15.76
CA PHE A 27 -22.00 25.04 14.46
C PHE A 27 -20.90 26.08 14.17
N GLY A 28 -20.32 26.04 12.97
CA GLY A 28 -19.24 26.92 12.56
C GLY A 28 -17.84 26.58 13.09
N VAL A 29 -17.67 25.51 13.88
CA VAL A 29 -16.35 25.08 14.38
C VAL A 29 -15.84 23.89 13.57
N PRO A 30 -14.59 23.90 13.08
CA PRO A 30 -14.02 22.75 12.39
C PRO A 30 -13.97 21.51 13.29
N LEU A 31 -14.16 20.34 12.68
CA LEU A 31 -14.02 19.06 13.38
C LEU A 31 -12.62 18.97 14.00
N ARG A 32 -12.56 18.52 15.27
CA ARG A 32 -11.27 18.26 15.92
C ARG A 32 -10.61 17.09 15.22
N PRO A 33 -9.33 17.21 14.80
CA PRO A 33 -8.66 16.10 14.14
C PRO A 33 -8.52 14.90 15.09
N PRO A 34 -8.57 13.67 14.56
CA PRO A 34 -8.32 12.48 15.34
C PRO A 34 -6.91 12.52 15.92
N ARG A 35 -6.75 12.06 17.16
CA ARG A 35 -5.46 12.01 17.82
C ARG A 35 -4.91 10.59 17.76
N CYS A 36 -3.73 10.43 17.18
CA CYS A 36 -3.03 9.14 17.19
C CYS A 36 -2.49 8.81 18.59
N LEU A 37 -2.71 7.58 19.05
CA LEU A 37 -2.25 7.06 20.34
C LEU A 37 -1.00 6.19 20.22
N THR A 38 -0.78 5.55 19.07
CA THR A 38 0.34 4.62 18.83
C THR A 38 1.31 5.12 17.76
N CYS A 39 1.13 6.33 17.23
CA CYS A 39 2.10 6.91 16.31
C CYS A 39 3.36 7.32 17.09
N PRO A 40 4.56 7.18 16.50
CA PRO A 40 5.74 7.84 17.02
C PRO A 40 5.45 9.34 17.19
N SER A 41 6.02 9.96 18.22
CA SER A 41 5.93 11.41 18.38
C SER A 41 6.66 12.07 17.22
N LEU A 42 5.95 12.36 16.13
CA LEU A 42 6.41 13.31 15.12
C LEU A 42 6.62 14.63 15.86
N SER A 43 7.88 15.06 15.95
CA SER A 43 8.20 16.44 16.30
C SER A 43 7.37 17.33 15.38
N ARG A 44 6.45 18.11 15.96
CA ARG A 44 5.61 19.08 15.25
C ARG A 44 6.51 20.10 14.52
N GLY A 45 6.93 19.77 13.30
CA GLY A 45 7.26 20.74 12.28
C GLY A 45 5.94 21.32 11.80
N GLY A 46 5.67 22.58 12.14
CA GLY A 46 4.43 23.25 11.77
C GLY A 46 4.36 23.47 10.26
N THR A 47 3.60 22.65 9.56
CA THR A 47 2.99 23.02 8.28
C THR A 47 1.48 23.03 8.47
N THR A 48 0.93 24.25 8.48
CA THR A 48 -0.51 24.47 8.38
C THR A 48 -1.00 23.87 7.07
N THR A 49 -1.67 22.72 7.14
CA THR A 49 -2.41 22.18 6.00
C THR A 49 -3.57 23.13 5.69
N LYS A 50 -3.52 23.76 4.51
CA LYS A 50 -4.66 24.51 3.97
C LYS A 50 -5.83 23.55 3.81
N SER A 51 -7.01 23.96 4.27
CA SER A 51 -8.27 23.26 4.03
C SER A 51 -8.47 23.04 2.53
N PRO A 52 -9.01 21.86 2.11
CA PRO A 52 -9.32 21.61 0.71
C PRO A 52 -10.36 22.62 0.17
N PRO A 53 -10.32 22.96 -1.13
CA PRO A 53 -11.35 23.82 -1.71
C PRO A 53 -12.72 23.16 -1.58
N ARG A 54 -13.74 23.97 -1.26
CA ARG A 54 -15.13 23.54 -1.08
C ARG A 54 -15.61 22.76 -2.32
N LEU A 55 -16.06 21.51 -2.11
CA LEU A 55 -16.92 20.81 -3.06
C LEU A 55 -18.21 21.62 -3.22
N VAL A 56 -18.54 21.98 -4.46
CA VAL A 56 -19.91 22.32 -4.84
C VAL A 56 -20.66 21.00 -4.97
N THR A 57 -21.58 20.73 -4.04
CA THR A 57 -22.54 19.64 -4.15
C THR A 57 -23.77 20.15 -4.90
N SER A 58 -23.89 19.85 -6.20
CA SER A 58 -25.20 19.83 -6.87
C SER A 58 -25.62 18.37 -7.00
N TRP A 59 -26.34 17.89 -6.00
CA TRP A 59 -27.13 16.67 -6.12
C TRP A 59 -28.49 17.14 -6.60
N ASP A 60 -28.72 17.09 -7.92
CA ASP A 60 -30.07 17.14 -8.47
C ASP A 60 -30.55 15.70 -8.59
N ASP A 61 -31.44 15.33 -7.68
CA ASP A 61 -32.27 14.13 -7.72
C ASP A 61 -33.39 14.38 -8.74
N ASP A 62 -33.32 13.77 -9.92
CA ASP A 62 -34.47 13.57 -10.81
C ASP A 62 -34.23 12.31 -11.64
N TRP A 63 -34.79 11.18 -11.19
CA TRP A 63 -34.92 9.94 -11.96
C TRP A 63 -36.41 9.70 -12.18
N GLU A 64 -36.95 10.16 -13.31
CA GLU A 64 -38.20 9.64 -13.86
C GLU A 64 -37.91 8.73 -15.06
N ASP A 65 -38.63 7.61 -15.08
CA ASP A 65 -38.56 6.51 -16.04
C ASP A 65 -39.00 6.94 -17.45
N GLU A 66 -38.17 6.70 -18.48
CA GLU A 66 -38.69 6.59 -19.86
C GLU A 66 -38.07 5.45 -20.67
N VAL A 67 -38.96 4.86 -21.46
CA VAL A 67 -38.95 3.55 -22.11
C VAL A 67 -38.11 3.54 -23.39
N VAL A 68 -37.36 2.46 -23.60
CA VAL A 68 -36.58 2.20 -24.82
C VAL A 68 -37.51 1.78 -25.98
N THR A 69 -37.47 2.53 -27.09
CA THR A 69 -37.88 2.05 -28.43
C THR A 69 -36.82 2.42 -29.48
N ALA A 70 -36.69 1.61 -30.53
CA ALA A 70 -35.50 1.49 -31.38
C ALA A 70 -35.56 2.21 -32.76
N ALA A 71 -34.45 2.89 -33.12
CA ALA A 71 -33.76 3.10 -34.44
C ALA A 71 -34.54 3.69 -35.67
N PRO A 72 -33.91 4.22 -36.78
CA PRO A 72 -32.49 4.17 -37.24
C PRO A 72 -31.95 5.51 -37.89
N PRO A 73 -31.03 5.55 -38.89
CA PRO A 73 -29.64 6.05 -38.78
C PRO A 73 -29.34 7.37 -39.54
N THR A 74 -28.29 8.13 -39.19
CA THR A 74 -27.60 9.06 -40.12
C THR A 74 -26.15 9.38 -39.72
N THR A 75 -25.37 9.73 -40.75
CA THR A 75 -23.90 9.74 -40.96
C THR A 75 -23.11 10.94 -40.35
N PRO A 76 -21.74 10.91 -40.35
CA PRO A 76 -20.88 11.70 -39.46
C PRO A 76 -20.35 13.02 -40.09
N PRO A 77 -19.87 14.02 -39.30
CA PRO A 77 -19.13 15.15 -39.85
C PRO A 77 -17.59 15.01 -39.73
N LYS A 78 -16.91 15.81 -40.55
CA LYS A 78 -15.59 15.62 -41.14
C LYS A 78 -14.40 16.02 -40.27
N ARG A 79 -13.29 15.33 -40.54
CA ARG A 79 -11.88 15.67 -40.24
C ARG A 79 -11.49 17.02 -40.89
N GLN A 80 -10.91 17.95 -40.12
CA GLN A 80 -10.08 19.03 -40.67
C GLN A 80 -8.66 18.94 -40.12
N LYS A 81 -7.69 18.91 -41.05
CA LYS A 81 -6.25 19.07 -40.78
C LYS A 81 -5.94 20.56 -40.66
N LYS A 82 -5.17 20.98 -39.63
CA LYS A 82 -4.27 22.13 -39.76
C LYS A 82 -2.98 21.92 -38.98
N LYS A 83 -1.91 22.48 -39.56
CA LYS A 83 -0.50 22.15 -39.44
C LYS A 83 0.21 23.10 -38.43
N LYS A 84 1.28 22.59 -37.82
CA LYS A 84 2.24 23.22 -36.89
C LYS A 84 2.52 24.73 -37.07
N LYS A 85 2.70 25.42 -35.94
CA LYS A 85 3.81 26.34 -35.65
C LYS A 85 4.19 26.23 -34.16
N GLY A 86 5.48 26.20 -33.88
CA GLY A 86 6.06 26.08 -32.53
C GLY A 86 6.25 27.42 -31.84
N GLU A 87 7.04 27.39 -30.76
CA GLU A 87 7.18 28.33 -29.62
C GLU A 87 6.22 27.94 -28.48
N GLY A 88 6.67 27.56 -27.28
CA GLY A 88 7.90 27.91 -26.58
C GLY A 88 7.52 28.65 -25.30
N SER A 89 7.03 27.94 -24.28
CA SER A 89 6.91 28.49 -22.91
C SER A 89 6.83 27.37 -21.88
N THR A 90 8.00 27.01 -21.38
CA THR A 90 8.23 26.29 -20.13
C THR A 90 7.84 27.20 -18.96
N PHE A 91 6.90 26.75 -18.13
CA PHE A 91 6.71 27.27 -16.76
C PHE A 91 7.09 26.15 -15.79
N PHE A 92 8.33 26.21 -15.28
CA PHE A 92 8.80 25.41 -14.16
C PHE A 92 8.46 26.15 -12.84
N LEU A 93 8.06 25.40 -11.82
CA LEU A 93 8.30 25.77 -10.41
C LEU A 93 9.45 24.89 -9.89
N PRO A 94 10.33 25.41 -9.02
CA PRO A 94 11.57 24.74 -8.65
C PRO A 94 11.40 23.83 -7.42
N GLY A 95 12.20 22.77 -7.39
CA GLY A 95 12.56 22.04 -6.18
C GLY A 95 12.21 20.56 -6.23
N GLU A 96 13.26 19.76 -6.34
CA GLU A 96 13.35 18.29 -6.20
C GLU A 96 13.10 17.47 -7.47
N SER A 97 14.21 16.94 -7.99
CA SER A 97 14.22 15.95 -9.06
C SER A 97 13.84 14.56 -8.51
N PRO A 98 13.16 13.70 -9.30
CA PRO A 98 12.80 12.34 -8.86
C PRO A 98 14.01 11.47 -8.42
N GLU A 99 15.21 11.81 -8.90
CA GLU A 99 16.46 11.13 -8.52
C GLU A 99 16.92 11.50 -7.10
N GLU A 100 16.67 12.72 -6.63
CA GLU A 100 17.03 13.15 -5.27
C GLU A 100 16.16 12.46 -4.20
N LEU A 101 14.88 12.23 -4.49
CA LEU A 101 13.94 11.56 -3.57
C LEU A 101 14.26 10.07 -3.39
N LEU A 102 14.77 9.42 -4.45
CA LEU A 102 15.35 8.07 -4.37
C LEU A 102 16.66 8.09 -3.57
N THR A 103 17.52 9.07 -3.80
CA THR A 103 18.83 9.14 -3.13
C THR A 103 18.70 9.41 -1.62
N GLU A 104 17.76 10.27 -1.20
CA GLU A 104 17.49 10.53 0.22
C GLU A 104 16.87 9.33 0.94
N ALA A 105 15.99 8.57 0.27
CA ALA A 105 15.46 7.31 0.81
C ALA A 105 16.54 6.20 0.91
N LEU A 106 17.55 6.23 0.04
CA LEU A 106 18.63 5.25 -0.02
C LEU A 106 19.78 5.53 0.96
N VAL A 107 20.05 6.79 1.31
CA VAL A 107 21.17 7.18 2.20
C VAL A 107 20.86 6.96 3.69
N ALA A 108 19.58 6.92 4.09
CA ALA A 108 19.18 6.74 5.50
C ALA A 108 19.43 5.33 6.09
N ASP A 109 19.90 4.37 5.29
CA ASP A 109 19.86 2.93 5.59
C ASP A 109 21.14 2.36 6.26
N SER A 110 22.19 3.17 6.42
CA SER A 110 23.56 2.69 6.74
C SER A 110 23.94 2.63 8.23
N GLN A 111 23.02 2.86 9.17
CA GLN A 111 23.30 2.78 10.61
C GLN A 111 22.61 1.58 11.30
N PRO A 112 23.22 0.98 12.35
CA PRO A 112 22.59 -0.08 13.13
C PRO A 112 21.34 0.49 13.81
N ARG A 113 20.18 0.18 13.22
CA ARG A 113 18.88 0.63 13.73
C ARG A 113 18.59 -0.06 15.05
N GLY A 114 18.44 0.73 16.12
CA GLY A 114 17.78 0.25 17.33
C GLY A 114 16.38 -0.30 17.00
N PRO A 115 15.72 -0.99 17.95
CA PRO A 115 14.46 -1.66 17.67
C PRO A 115 13.45 -0.67 17.07
N LEU A 116 12.95 -0.99 15.88
CA LEU A 116 12.07 -0.10 15.13
C LEU A 116 10.77 0.08 15.92
N PRO A 117 10.22 1.31 16.01
CA PRO A 117 8.94 1.51 16.66
C PRO A 117 7.87 0.68 15.95
N CYS A 118 6.90 0.16 16.69
CA CYS A 118 5.79 -0.58 16.09
C CYS A 118 5.00 0.31 15.11
N GLN A 119 4.64 -0.23 13.95
CA GLN A 119 3.95 0.51 12.87
C GLN A 119 2.64 -0.16 12.43
N TYR A 120 2.36 -1.38 12.87
CA TYR A 120 1.12 -2.08 12.54
C TYR A 120 0.45 -2.62 13.80
N HIS A 121 -0.72 -2.09 14.13
CA HIS A 121 -1.41 -2.37 15.39
C HIS A 121 -2.81 -2.95 15.18
N THR A 122 -3.23 -3.79 16.11
CA THR A 122 -4.66 -4.01 16.38
C THR A 122 -4.97 -3.72 17.84
N ALA A 123 -6.22 -3.40 18.15
CA ALA A 123 -6.65 -3.04 19.49
C ALA A 123 -7.99 -3.69 19.83
N LEU A 124 -8.09 -4.27 21.02
CA LEU A 124 -9.32 -4.80 21.59
C LEU A 124 -9.62 -4.08 22.90
N PHE A 125 -10.81 -3.50 22.97
CA PHE A 125 -11.27 -2.75 24.13
C PHE A 125 -12.04 -3.68 25.07
N ALA A 126 -11.85 -3.50 26.37
CA ALA A 126 -12.69 -4.16 27.35
C ALA A 126 -14.16 -3.68 27.22
N PRO A 127 -15.15 -4.51 27.61
CA PRO A 127 -16.55 -4.10 27.61
C PRO A 127 -16.77 -2.81 28.42
N PRO A 128 -17.81 -2.01 28.14
CA PRO A 128 -18.06 -0.73 28.82
C PRO A 128 -18.20 -0.83 30.35
N SER A 129 -18.55 -2.01 30.87
CA SER A 129 -18.64 -2.31 32.30
C SER A 129 -17.27 -2.55 32.97
N ALA A 130 -16.25 -2.87 32.18
CA ALA A 130 -14.88 -2.99 32.62
C ALA A 130 -14.15 -1.64 32.44
N THR A 131 -13.34 -1.30 33.43
CA THR A 131 -12.29 -0.26 33.50
C THR A 131 -11.63 0.13 32.15
N PRO A 132 -10.95 1.31 32.05
CA PRO A 132 -10.39 1.85 30.80
C PRO A 132 -9.12 1.12 30.32
N PHE A 133 -9.21 -0.20 30.16
CA PHE A 133 -8.13 -1.03 29.64
C PHE A 133 -8.36 -1.36 28.17
N VAL A 134 -7.27 -1.41 27.44
CA VAL A 134 -7.21 -1.82 26.04
C VAL A 134 -6.05 -2.79 25.87
N ARG A 135 -6.31 -3.90 25.18
CA ARG A 135 -5.23 -4.76 24.69
C ARG A 135 -4.77 -4.21 23.36
N ILE A 136 -3.48 -3.90 23.24
CA ILE A 136 -2.87 -3.48 21.98
C ILE A 136 -1.87 -4.55 21.57
N ASP A 137 -2.08 -5.09 20.38
CA ASP A 137 -1.18 -6.04 19.75
C ASP A 137 -0.37 -5.30 18.70
N CYS A 138 0.94 -5.23 18.92
CA CYS A 138 1.91 -4.83 17.91
C CYS A 138 2.14 -6.01 16.97
N LEU A 139 1.86 -5.84 15.69
CA LEU A 139 1.96 -6.89 14.67
C LEU A 139 3.14 -6.69 13.71
N GLY A 140 3.90 -5.60 13.83
CA GLY A 140 5.08 -5.35 13.01
C GLY A 140 5.58 -3.90 13.07
N PRO A 141 6.76 -3.60 12.49
CA PRO A 141 7.55 -4.48 11.62
C PRO A 141 8.42 -5.49 12.37
N GLU A 142 8.58 -5.36 13.69
CA GLU A 142 9.25 -6.35 14.51
C GLU A 142 8.38 -7.57 14.86
N ILE A 143 9.00 -8.58 15.48
CA ILE A 143 8.30 -9.76 16.01
C ILE A 143 7.14 -9.31 16.89
N PRO A 144 5.91 -9.79 16.62
CA PRO A 144 4.71 -9.31 17.28
C PRO A 144 4.77 -9.39 18.81
N THR A 145 4.14 -8.43 19.48
CA THR A 145 4.01 -8.40 20.95
C THR A 145 2.63 -7.92 21.36
N SER A 146 2.12 -8.42 22.47
CA SER A 146 0.81 -8.06 23.01
C SER A 146 0.93 -7.51 24.42
N ALA A 147 0.27 -6.40 24.70
CA ALA A 147 0.27 -5.79 26.02
C ALA A 147 -1.08 -5.16 26.38
N ILE A 148 -1.35 -5.05 27.67
CA ILE A 148 -2.50 -4.34 28.22
C ILE A 148 -2.07 -2.94 28.63
N TYR A 149 -2.83 -1.96 28.17
CA TYR A 149 -2.64 -0.56 28.51
C TYR A 149 -3.86 -0.03 29.23
N ARG A 150 -3.63 0.84 30.21
CA ARG A 150 -4.66 1.72 30.77
C ARG A 150 -4.68 3.01 29.97
N ILE A 151 -5.87 3.44 29.57
CA ILE A 151 -6.07 4.71 28.88
C ILE A 151 -6.20 5.80 29.94
N ALA A 152 -5.19 6.65 30.05
CA ALA A 152 -5.19 7.80 30.93
C ALA A 152 -5.84 8.99 30.19
N HIS A 153 -7.05 9.37 30.59
CA HIS A 153 -7.77 10.47 29.96
C HIS A 153 -7.18 11.85 30.26
N GLU A 154 -6.54 11.99 31.41
CA GLU A 154 -6.00 13.26 31.93
C GLU A 154 -4.61 13.58 31.36
N ASN A 155 -3.77 12.56 31.10
CA ASN A 155 -2.42 12.78 30.60
C ASN A 155 -2.41 12.99 29.08
N ARG A 156 -2.21 14.24 28.67
CA ARG A 156 -2.14 14.61 27.25
C ARG A 156 -0.81 14.25 26.59
N GLU A 157 0.25 13.91 27.29
CA GLU A 157 1.54 13.57 26.68
C GLU A 157 1.70 12.06 26.53
N LYS A 158 1.33 11.30 27.56
CA LYS A 158 1.37 9.83 27.57
C LYS A 158 -0.02 9.25 27.87
N PRO A 159 -0.90 9.14 26.85
CA PRO A 159 -2.28 8.70 27.05
C PRO A 159 -2.41 7.19 27.30
N LEU A 160 -1.37 6.41 26.99
CA LEU A 160 -1.31 4.97 27.21
C LEU A 160 -0.30 4.68 28.32
N GLN A 161 -0.78 4.09 29.42
CA GLN A 161 0.07 3.58 30.49
C GLN A 161 0.14 2.06 30.38
N LEU A 162 1.35 1.53 30.18
CA LEU A 162 1.58 0.09 30.16
C LEU A 162 1.22 -0.49 31.53
N VAL A 163 0.33 -1.48 31.55
CA VAL A 163 -0.04 -2.22 32.77
C VAL A 163 0.77 -3.50 32.85
N THR A 164 0.72 -4.30 31.79
CA THR A 164 1.44 -5.57 31.73
C THR A 164 1.64 -6.02 30.29
N ALA A 165 2.73 -6.73 30.04
CA ALA A 165 2.96 -7.45 28.79
C ALA A 165 2.33 -8.84 28.87
N ILE A 166 1.51 -9.20 27.87
CA ILE A 166 0.85 -10.51 27.79
C ILE A 166 1.77 -11.51 27.07
N GLN A 167 2.34 -11.09 25.94
CA GLN A 167 3.13 -11.95 25.07
C GLN A 167 4.24 -11.16 24.40
N ASN A 168 5.49 -11.58 24.62
CA ASN A 168 6.70 -10.95 24.06
C ASN A 168 7.41 -11.82 23.01
N ASN A 169 6.92 -13.04 22.76
CA ASN A 169 7.44 -13.97 21.76
C ASN A 169 8.97 -14.18 21.85
N THR A 170 9.51 -14.29 23.05
CA THR A 170 10.96 -14.41 23.33
C THR A 170 11.59 -15.60 22.62
N LYS A 171 10.97 -16.78 22.69
CA LYS A 171 11.44 -18.00 21.99
C LYS A 171 11.54 -17.81 20.48
N LEU A 172 10.57 -17.11 19.89
CA LEU A 172 10.59 -16.79 18.46
C LEU A 172 11.71 -15.80 18.14
N ARG A 173 11.92 -14.78 18.99
CA ARG A 173 13.01 -13.82 18.87
C ARG A 173 14.38 -14.48 18.92
N GLU A 174 14.60 -15.41 19.85
CA GLU A 174 15.83 -16.19 19.94
C GLU A 174 16.06 -17.07 18.71
N LYS A 175 14.99 -17.63 18.13
CA LYS A 175 15.08 -18.45 16.92
C LYS A 175 15.39 -17.61 15.69
N VAL A 176 14.68 -16.50 15.50
CA VAL A 176 14.85 -15.59 14.37
C VAL A 176 16.22 -14.90 14.43
N ALA A 177 16.74 -14.59 15.61
CA ALA A 177 18.08 -14.01 15.77
C ALA A 177 19.21 -14.91 15.24
N ARG A 178 18.97 -16.22 15.07
CA ARG A 178 19.94 -17.17 14.51
C ARG A 178 19.77 -17.39 13.00
N ILE A 179 18.78 -16.75 12.39
CA ILE A 179 18.44 -16.90 10.97
C ILE A 179 18.80 -15.60 10.27
N ALA A 180 19.50 -15.70 9.13
CA ALA A 180 19.73 -14.57 8.25
C ALA A 180 18.40 -14.19 7.56
N MET A 181 17.71 -13.21 8.15
CA MET A 181 16.44 -12.70 7.62
C MET A 181 16.68 -11.81 6.38
N PRO A 182 15.77 -11.81 5.40
CA PRO A 182 15.88 -10.92 4.26
C PRO A 182 15.80 -9.46 4.69
N GLN A 183 16.47 -8.59 3.94
CA GLN A 183 16.38 -7.16 4.13
C GLN A 183 15.09 -6.68 3.45
N ILE A 184 14.27 -5.91 4.17
CA ILE A 184 13.00 -5.42 3.64
C ILE A 184 13.13 -3.94 3.28
N LYS A 185 12.81 -3.58 2.04
CA LYS A 185 12.74 -2.20 1.59
C LYS A 185 11.36 -1.90 1.01
N SER A 186 10.74 -0.82 1.49
CA SER A 186 9.45 -0.35 0.99
C SER A 186 9.59 1.07 0.48
N PHE A 187 9.04 1.38 -0.70
CA PHE A 187 9.07 2.72 -1.27
C PHE A 187 7.93 2.91 -2.29
N PRO A 188 7.48 4.16 -2.50
CA PRO A 188 6.51 4.47 -3.55
C PRO A 188 7.19 4.56 -4.92
N VAL A 189 6.48 4.13 -5.97
CA VAL A 189 6.85 4.33 -7.38
C VAL A 189 5.72 5.08 -8.06
N MET A 190 6.04 6.18 -8.74
CA MET A 190 5.05 6.92 -9.54
C MET A 190 4.67 6.08 -10.75
N ILE A 191 3.36 5.92 -10.98
CA ILE A 191 2.80 5.18 -12.11
C ILE A 191 1.96 6.09 -13.00
N SER A 192 1.69 5.59 -14.20
CA SER A 192 0.82 6.25 -15.17
C SER A 192 -0.53 6.65 -14.55
N GLY A 193 -0.94 7.89 -14.80
CA GLY A 193 -2.17 8.47 -14.23
C GLY A 193 -1.98 9.28 -12.94
N GLY A 194 -0.73 9.52 -12.51
CA GLY A 194 -0.45 10.40 -11.36
C GLY A 194 -0.67 9.75 -10.00
N TYR A 195 -0.74 8.41 -9.98
CA TYR A 195 -0.82 7.62 -8.75
C TYR A 195 0.56 7.15 -8.31
N TYR A 196 0.67 6.73 -7.04
CA TYR A 196 1.87 6.08 -6.50
C TYR A 196 1.54 4.65 -6.13
N ALA A 197 2.21 3.69 -6.78
CA ALA A 197 2.17 2.29 -6.36
C ALA A 197 3.14 2.07 -5.21
N GLN A 198 2.73 1.31 -4.20
CA GLN A 198 3.62 0.93 -3.10
C GLN A 198 4.37 -0.33 -3.48
N VAL A 199 5.69 -0.31 -3.30
CA VAL A 199 6.55 -1.46 -3.58
C VAL A 199 7.15 -1.96 -2.27
N ARG A 200 7.21 -3.28 -2.10
CA ARG A 200 7.97 -3.95 -1.03
C ARG A 200 8.90 -4.98 -1.64
N LEU A 201 10.19 -4.84 -1.37
CA LEU A 201 11.23 -5.77 -1.77
C LEU A 201 11.69 -6.59 -0.57
N PHE A 202 11.80 -7.89 -0.78
CA PHE A 202 12.50 -8.83 0.09
C PHE A 202 13.84 -9.13 -0.59
N LEU A 203 14.91 -8.53 -0.06
CA LEU A 203 16.26 -8.68 -0.60
C LEU A 203 17.00 -9.78 0.15
N PRO A 204 17.85 -10.57 -0.54
CA PRO A 204 18.71 -11.54 0.12
C PRO A 204 19.53 -10.93 1.27
N PRO A 205 19.76 -11.65 2.38
CA PRO A 205 20.44 -11.11 3.55
C PRO A 205 21.85 -10.58 3.25
N GLY A 206 22.56 -11.25 2.33
CA GLY A 206 23.89 -10.88 1.88
C GLY A 206 23.92 -9.92 0.69
N LEU A 207 22.77 -9.47 0.18
CA LEU A 207 22.72 -8.53 -0.94
C LEU A 207 23.29 -7.18 -0.50
N ARG A 208 24.19 -6.68 -1.34
CA ARG A 208 24.83 -5.37 -1.22
C ARG A 208 24.59 -4.59 -2.51
N GLU A 209 24.00 -3.41 -2.38
CA GLU A 209 23.58 -2.59 -3.53
C GLU A 209 24.74 -1.84 -4.20
N ASP A 210 25.96 -1.98 -3.71
CA ASP A 210 27.18 -1.49 -4.34
C ASP A 210 27.87 -2.56 -5.21
N GLU A 211 27.38 -3.81 -5.15
CA GLU A 211 28.00 -4.94 -5.84
C GLU A 211 27.42 -5.20 -7.24
N ILE A 212 28.23 -5.87 -8.08
CA ILE A 212 27.85 -6.24 -9.45
C ILE A 212 26.97 -7.50 -9.49
N THR A 213 26.82 -8.20 -8.36
CA THR A 213 26.06 -9.46 -8.24
C THR A 213 24.59 -9.24 -8.58
N ARG A 214 24.05 -10.06 -9.49
CA ARG A 214 22.65 -9.98 -9.93
C ARG A 214 21.83 -11.17 -9.47
N TYR A 215 20.64 -10.87 -8.95
CA TYR A 215 19.73 -11.84 -8.37
C TYR A 215 18.47 -12.00 -9.24
N PRO A 216 17.90 -13.21 -9.33
CA PRO A 216 16.61 -13.42 -9.98
C PRO A 216 15.50 -12.72 -9.18
N MET A 217 14.51 -12.17 -9.87
CA MET A 217 13.38 -11.47 -9.25
C MET A 217 12.08 -12.23 -9.45
N ILE A 218 11.27 -12.36 -8.40
CA ILE A 218 9.92 -12.91 -8.46
C ILE A 218 8.93 -11.82 -8.05
N LEU A 219 8.01 -11.48 -8.96
CA LEU A 219 6.83 -10.70 -8.62
C LEU A 219 5.80 -11.61 -7.92
N HIS A 220 5.57 -11.39 -6.62
CA HIS A 220 4.46 -11.99 -5.90
C HIS A 220 3.25 -11.08 -6.01
N VAL A 221 2.32 -11.43 -6.90
CA VAL A 221 1.15 -10.63 -7.24
C VAL A 221 -0.12 -11.18 -6.61
N TYR A 222 -0.99 -10.26 -6.16
CA TYR A 222 -2.38 -10.56 -5.83
C TYR A 222 -3.32 -9.60 -6.55
N SER A 223 -3.22 -8.29 -6.29
CA SER A 223 -3.91 -7.21 -7.02
C SER A 223 -5.44 -7.30 -7.03
N ALA A 224 -6.05 -8.04 -6.10
CA ALA A 224 -7.49 -8.06 -5.98
C ALA A 224 -8.01 -6.71 -5.45
N PRO A 225 -9.16 -6.21 -5.93
CA PRO A 225 -9.74 -4.97 -5.44
C PRO A 225 -9.92 -4.99 -3.93
N GLY A 226 -9.48 -3.92 -3.26
CA GLY A 226 -9.59 -3.75 -1.83
C GLY A 226 -8.58 -4.54 -0.99
N THR A 227 -7.60 -5.19 -1.61
CA THR A 227 -6.53 -5.89 -0.89
C THR A 227 -5.25 -5.08 -0.80
N GLN A 228 -4.33 -5.53 0.05
CA GLN A 228 -3.08 -4.85 0.32
C GLN A 228 -2.02 -5.88 0.70
N LEU A 229 -0.95 -5.97 -0.08
CA LEU A 229 0.21 -6.82 0.18
C LEU A 229 1.32 -6.06 0.92
N VAL A 230 1.56 -4.81 0.52
CA VAL A 230 2.60 -3.93 1.06
C VAL A 230 2.14 -3.36 2.39
N THR A 231 2.53 -4.04 3.47
CA THR A 231 2.19 -3.67 4.84
C THR A 231 3.40 -3.84 5.76
N GLU A 232 3.45 -3.07 6.84
CA GLU A 232 4.47 -3.20 7.88
C GLU A 232 4.17 -4.30 8.89
N LYS A 233 3.26 -5.22 8.54
CA LYS A 233 2.94 -6.38 9.36
C LYS A 233 4.04 -7.43 9.23
N TRP A 234 4.58 -7.86 10.36
CA TRP A 234 5.59 -8.90 10.44
C TRP A 234 5.00 -10.27 10.06
N ARG A 235 5.68 -10.97 9.16
CA ARG A 235 5.34 -12.33 8.72
C ARG A 235 6.61 -13.09 8.37
N ILE A 236 6.59 -14.40 8.59
CA ILE A 236 7.53 -15.35 7.98
C ILE A 236 6.71 -16.27 7.10
N ASP A 237 6.99 -16.26 5.81
CA ASP A 237 6.28 -17.06 4.82
C ASP A 237 7.21 -17.48 3.67
N TRP A 238 6.61 -17.90 2.56
CA TRP A 238 7.34 -18.31 1.36
C TRP A 238 8.25 -17.21 0.79
N ASN A 239 7.87 -15.93 0.89
CA ASN A 239 8.70 -14.81 0.44
C ASN A 239 9.99 -14.73 1.27
N THR A 240 9.87 -14.91 2.59
CA THR A 240 11.02 -14.91 3.51
C THR A 240 12.00 -16.03 3.18
N TYR A 241 11.49 -17.22 2.86
CA TYR A 241 12.31 -18.36 2.47
C TYR A 241 13.01 -18.15 1.12
N LEU A 242 12.28 -17.67 0.11
CA LEU A 242 12.86 -17.42 -1.22
C LEU A 242 13.99 -16.37 -1.17
N ALA A 243 13.77 -15.26 -0.46
CA ALA A 243 14.79 -14.23 -0.32
C ALA A 243 15.92 -14.66 0.61
N GLY A 244 15.59 -15.25 1.76
CA GLY A 244 16.56 -15.60 2.80
C GLY A 244 17.46 -16.80 2.46
N THR A 245 16.93 -17.81 1.75
CA THR A 245 17.61 -19.11 1.54
C THR A 245 17.88 -19.43 0.07
N LYS A 246 17.14 -18.84 -0.85
CA LYS A 246 17.29 -19.10 -2.29
C LYS A 246 17.85 -17.91 -3.07
N ASP A 247 18.16 -16.82 -2.37
CA ASP A 247 18.73 -15.59 -2.93
C ASP A 247 17.89 -15.02 -4.09
N TYR A 248 16.57 -15.07 -3.97
CA TYR A 248 15.66 -14.37 -4.90
C TYR A 248 15.28 -13.00 -4.34
N ILE A 249 15.17 -12.00 -5.20
CA ILE A 249 14.47 -10.78 -4.86
C ILE A 249 12.98 -11.05 -5.01
N VAL A 250 12.22 -10.96 -3.92
CA VAL A 250 10.76 -11.07 -3.99
C VAL A 250 10.15 -9.68 -3.92
N THR A 251 9.29 -9.37 -4.88
CA THR A 251 8.69 -8.05 -5.06
C THR A 251 7.18 -8.14 -4.86
N GLN A 252 6.61 -7.24 -4.08
CA GLN A 252 5.17 -7.02 -3.94
C GLN A 252 4.83 -5.59 -4.35
N ILE A 253 3.72 -5.42 -5.05
CA ILE A 253 3.31 -4.13 -5.62
C ILE A 253 1.81 -3.93 -5.35
N ASP A 254 1.46 -2.87 -4.66
CA ASP A 254 0.09 -2.40 -4.50
C ASP A 254 -0.11 -1.15 -5.37
N GLY A 255 -0.75 -1.34 -6.53
CA GLY A 255 -1.13 -0.28 -7.47
C GLY A 255 -2.62 0.07 -7.37
N ARG A 256 -3.21 0.58 -8.46
CA ARG A 256 -4.64 0.89 -8.54
C ARG A 256 -5.51 -0.33 -8.22
N GLY A 257 -6.61 -0.09 -7.51
CA GLY A 257 -7.47 -1.13 -6.95
C GLY A 257 -7.07 -1.61 -5.55
N SER A 258 -5.87 -1.28 -5.07
CA SER A 258 -5.43 -1.67 -3.73
C SER A 258 -6.06 -0.80 -2.64
N SER A 259 -6.12 -1.35 -1.42
CA SER A 259 -6.58 -0.64 -0.22
C SER A 259 -5.47 0.21 0.41
N GLY A 260 -5.85 1.10 1.32
CA GLY A 260 -4.91 1.88 2.15
C GLY A 260 -4.47 3.23 1.56
N GLN A 261 -4.88 3.55 0.33
CA GLN A 261 -4.52 4.81 -0.35
C GLN A 261 -5.73 5.65 -0.80
N GLY A 262 -6.91 5.37 -0.23
CA GLY A 262 -8.14 6.13 -0.48
C GLY A 262 -9.01 5.58 -1.62
N TYR A 263 -10.25 6.09 -1.68
CA TYR A 263 -11.29 5.58 -2.59
C TYR A 263 -11.03 5.85 -4.07
N GLN A 264 -10.31 6.93 -4.41
CA GLN A 264 -10.00 7.25 -5.80
C GLN A 264 -9.16 6.13 -6.44
N LEU A 265 -8.05 5.77 -5.78
CA LEU A 265 -7.17 4.68 -6.22
C LEU A 265 -7.88 3.32 -6.18
N LEU A 266 -8.70 3.07 -5.16
CA LEU A 266 -9.46 1.82 -5.00
C LEU A 266 -10.46 1.58 -6.14
N HIS A 267 -11.15 2.62 -6.63
CA HIS A 267 -12.23 2.46 -7.61
C HIS A 267 -11.77 2.54 -9.07
N GLU A 268 -10.49 2.77 -9.35
CA GLU A 268 -9.94 2.78 -10.73
C GLU A 268 -10.17 1.46 -11.48
N VAL A 269 -10.26 0.33 -10.76
CA VAL A 269 -10.55 -1.00 -11.30
C VAL A 269 -12.04 -1.24 -11.59
N TYR A 270 -12.93 -0.31 -11.24
CA TYR A 270 -14.37 -0.49 -11.37
C TYR A 270 -14.79 -0.75 -12.82
N ARG A 271 -15.45 -1.90 -13.05
CA ARG A 271 -15.84 -2.41 -14.39
C ARG A 271 -14.68 -2.61 -15.37
N ARG A 272 -13.44 -2.68 -14.88
CA ARG A 272 -12.21 -2.79 -15.68
C ARG A 272 -11.19 -3.74 -15.05
N LEU A 273 -11.67 -4.85 -14.47
CA LEU A 273 -10.81 -5.89 -13.90
C LEU A 273 -9.98 -6.57 -14.99
N GLY A 274 -8.72 -6.83 -14.69
CA GLY A 274 -7.70 -7.38 -15.58
C GLY A 274 -7.03 -6.35 -16.49
N THR A 275 -7.23 -5.05 -16.25
CA THR A 275 -6.65 -4.01 -17.10
C THR A 275 -5.69 -3.11 -16.33
N VAL A 276 -6.20 -2.27 -15.43
CA VAL A 276 -5.39 -1.21 -14.81
C VAL A 276 -4.43 -1.80 -13.79
N GLU A 277 -4.88 -2.77 -13.02
CA GLU A 277 -4.05 -3.46 -12.04
C GLU A 277 -2.95 -4.28 -12.72
N VAL A 278 -3.23 -4.92 -13.86
CA VAL A 278 -2.20 -5.66 -14.62
C VAL A 278 -1.17 -4.69 -15.22
N SER A 279 -1.64 -3.57 -15.77
CA SER A 279 -0.76 -2.53 -16.30
C SER A 279 0.19 -1.99 -15.23
N ASP A 280 -0.30 -1.74 -14.02
CA ASP A 280 0.51 -1.24 -12.91
C ASP A 280 1.58 -2.25 -12.49
N GLN A 281 1.23 -3.55 -12.43
CA GLN A 281 2.20 -4.60 -12.12
C GLN A 281 3.31 -4.67 -13.18
N LEU A 282 2.96 -4.55 -14.47
CA LEU A 282 3.93 -4.56 -15.56
C LEU A 282 4.84 -3.33 -15.54
N GLU A 283 4.27 -2.13 -15.45
CA GLU A 283 5.00 -0.85 -15.44
C GLU A 283 5.99 -0.78 -14.29
N VAL A 284 5.55 -1.12 -13.07
CA VAL A 284 6.42 -1.09 -11.89
C VAL A 284 7.45 -2.21 -11.94
N THR A 285 7.09 -3.41 -12.41
CA THR A 285 8.08 -4.50 -12.55
C THR A 285 9.16 -4.18 -13.58
N GLU A 286 8.79 -3.56 -14.70
CA GLU A 286 9.73 -3.06 -15.70
C GLU A 286 10.65 -1.98 -15.11
N TYR A 287 10.07 -1.01 -14.40
CA TYR A 287 10.84 0.01 -13.67
C TYR A 287 11.87 -0.61 -12.73
N LEU A 288 11.48 -1.60 -11.92
CA LEU A 288 12.37 -2.26 -10.98
C LEU A 288 13.46 -3.07 -11.70
N ARG A 289 13.09 -3.82 -12.74
CA ARG A 289 14.04 -4.57 -13.59
C ARG A 289 15.12 -3.68 -14.19
N ASP A 290 14.75 -2.47 -14.61
CA ASP A 290 15.64 -1.60 -15.36
C ASP A 290 16.47 -0.65 -14.50
N ASN A 291 15.94 -0.21 -13.35
CA ASN A 291 16.61 0.74 -12.47
C ASN A 291 17.39 0.09 -11.33
N LEU A 292 17.01 -1.12 -10.89
CA LEU A 292 17.76 -1.85 -9.87
C LEU A 292 18.86 -2.69 -10.53
N HIS A 293 20.10 -2.20 -10.49
CA HIS A 293 21.25 -2.83 -11.15
C HIS A 293 21.56 -4.26 -10.66
N PHE A 294 21.15 -4.59 -9.44
CA PHE A 294 21.29 -5.92 -8.82
C PHE A 294 20.17 -6.91 -9.23
N VAL A 295 19.20 -6.50 -10.05
CA VAL A 295 18.19 -7.39 -10.63
C VAL A 295 18.70 -7.99 -11.94
N ASP A 296 18.60 -9.32 -12.07
CA ASP A 296 18.89 -10.00 -13.33
C ASP A 296 17.71 -9.88 -14.30
N LYS A 297 17.88 -9.03 -15.33
CA LYS A 297 16.87 -8.77 -16.37
C LYS A 297 16.40 -10.02 -17.12
N ARG A 298 17.18 -11.10 -17.14
CA ARG A 298 16.85 -12.35 -17.85
C ARG A 298 16.18 -13.38 -16.96
N ARG A 299 16.03 -13.11 -15.66
CA ARG A 299 15.46 -14.04 -14.66
C ARG A 299 14.41 -13.32 -13.82
N VAL A 300 13.34 -12.89 -14.48
CA VAL A 300 12.15 -12.30 -13.86
C VAL A 300 10.99 -13.27 -14.00
N GLY A 301 10.41 -13.68 -12.87
CA GLY A 301 9.25 -14.56 -12.81
C GLY A 301 8.05 -13.89 -12.12
N VAL A 302 6.86 -14.45 -12.33
CA VAL A 302 5.64 -14.01 -11.64
C VAL A 302 4.97 -15.18 -10.90
N TYR A 303 4.45 -14.92 -9.71
CA TYR A 303 3.70 -15.88 -8.91
C TYR A 303 2.44 -15.23 -8.36
N GLY A 304 1.31 -15.93 -8.45
CA GLY A 304 0.08 -15.51 -7.78
C GLY A 304 -0.92 -16.64 -7.52
N TRP A 305 -1.74 -16.46 -6.49
CA TRP A 305 -2.83 -17.37 -6.11
C TRP A 305 -4.18 -16.66 -6.21
N SER A 306 -5.19 -17.34 -6.75
CA SER A 306 -6.60 -16.92 -6.79
C SER A 306 -6.76 -15.75 -7.74
N PHE A 307 -7.19 -14.57 -7.26
CA PHE A 307 -7.12 -13.34 -8.07
C PHE A 307 -5.66 -13.05 -8.48
N GLY A 308 -4.69 -13.32 -7.62
CA GLY A 308 -3.28 -13.24 -8.00
C GLY A 308 -2.91 -14.19 -9.12
N GLY A 309 -3.52 -15.38 -9.18
CA GLY A 309 -3.34 -16.32 -10.28
C GLY A 309 -3.90 -15.77 -11.59
N PHE A 310 -5.07 -15.11 -11.54
CA PHE A 310 -5.64 -14.38 -12.68
C PHE A 310 -4.68 -13.28 -13.18
N THR A 311 -4.21 -12.42 -12.27
CA THR A 311 -3.28 -11.34 -12.59
C THR A 311 -1.95 -11.87 -13.14
N ALA A 312 -1.40 -12.93 -12.54
CA ALA A 312 -0.16 -13.57 -12.99
C ALA A 312 -0.30 -14.15 -14.41
N THR A 313 -1.42 -14.79 -14.71
CA THR A 313 -1.71 -15.32 -16.06
C THR A 313 -1.82 -14.20 -17.09
N LEU A 314 -2.53 -13.12 -16.76
CA LEU A 314 -2.65 -11.96 -17.66
C LEU A 314 -1.33 -11.23 -17.88
N ALA A 315 -0.53 -11.08 -16.81
CA ALA A 315 0.79 -10.47 -16.89
C ALA A 315 1.74 -11.30 -17.76
N LEU A 316 1.70 -12.63 -17.66
CA LEU A 316 2.50 -13.54 -18.49
C LEU A 316 2.04 -13.57 -19.95
N ALA A 317 0.73 -13.43 -20.20
CA ALA A 317 0.16 -13.40 -21.56
C ALA A 317 0.34 -12.05 -22.28
N ASN A 318 0.87 -11.03 -21.59
CA ASN A 318 1.06 -9.69 -22.15
C ASN A 318 2.21 -9.66 -23.19
N SER A 319 2.10 -8.79 -24.19
CA SER A 319 3.07 -8.66 -25.28
C SER A 319 4.43 -8.11 -24.87
N GLN A 320 4.53 -7.45 -23.70
CA GLN A 320 5.78 -6.85 -23.21
C GLN A 320 6.86 -7.89 -22.84
N SER A 321 6.54 -9.19 -22.78
CA SER A 321 7.48 -10.30 -22.53
C SER A 321 8.46 -10.04 -21.37
N LEU A 322 7.96 -9.46 -20.27
CA LEU A 322 8.77 -9.14 -19.09
C LEU A 322 9.21 -10.40 -18.32
N PHE A 323 8.34 -11.41 -18.27
CA PHE A 323 8.52 -12.60 -17.44
C PHE A 323 9.00 -13.79 -18.27
N GLN A 324 10.00 -14.52 -17.76
CA GLN A 324 10.49 -15.76 -18.36
C GLN A 324 9.68 -16.98 -17.91
N CYS A 325 9.08 -16.93 -16.73
CA CYS A 325 8.19 -17.96 -16.22
C CYS A 325 7.11 -17.36 -15.32
N GLY A 326 6.01 -18.09 -15.17
CA GLY A 326 4.92 -17.70 -14.28
C GLY A 326 4.28 -18.89 -13.60
N ILE A 327 3.82 -18.69 -12.37
CA ILE A 327 3.08 -19.68 -11.58
C ILE A 327 1.71 -19.07 -11.25
N SER A 328 0.67 -19.77 -11.65
CA SER A 328 -0.72 -19.38 -11.41
C SER A 328 -1.44 -20.48 -10.64
N VAL A 329 -1.78 -20.21 -9.37
CA VAL A 329 -2.41 -21.18 -8.48
C VAL A 329 -3.90 -20.86 -8.34
N SER A 330 -4.76 -21.84 -8.64
CA SER A 330 -6.23 -21.72 -8.59
C SER A 330 -6.78 -20.41 -9.19
N PRO A 331 -6.39 -20.03 -10.43
CA PRO A 331 -6.75 -18.75 -10.99
C PRO A 331 -8.25 -18.63 -11.27
N ILE A 332 -8.75 -17.41 -11.12
CA ILE A 332 -10.02 -17.02 -11.72
C ILE A 332 -9.77 -16.89 -13.23
N THR A 333 -10.36 -17.75 -14.04
CA THR A 333 -10.16 -17.71 -15.51
C THR A 333 -11.31 -17.04 -16.24
N ASN A 334 -12.49 -17.00 -15.62
CA ASN A 334 -13.67 -16.37 -16.19
C ASN A 334 -14.58 -15.83 -15.08
N TRP A 335 -14.82 -14.51 -15.09
CA TRP A 335 -15.68 -13.84 -14.12
C TRP A 335 -17.12 -14.38 -14.11
N LYS A 336 -17.62 -14.96 -15.21
CA LYS A 336 -18.95 -15.59 -15.26
C LYS A 336 -19.04 -16.84 -14.37
N LEU A 337 -17.93 -17.53 -14.16
CA LEU A 337 -17.84 -18.73 -13.31
C LEU A 337 -17.47 -18.39 -11.87
N TYR A 338 -17.03 -17.15 -11.64
CA TYR A 338 -16.60 -16.69 -10.34
C TYR A 338 -17.79 -16.11 -9.56
N GLY A 339 -18.27 -16.88 -8.58
CA GLY A 339 -19.19 -16.44 -7.54
C GLY A 339 -20.40 -15.61 -8.00
N LYS A 340 -21.52 -16.29 -8.30
CA LYS A 340 -22.86 -15.81 -7.95
C LYS A 340 -23.51 -16.87 -7.07
N PHE A 341 -23.49 -16.68 -5.76
CA PHE A 341 -24.46 -17.33 -4.90
C PHE A 341 -25.65 -16.38 -4.79
N SER A 342 -26.65 -16.58 -5.65
CA SER A 342 -28.01 -16.24 -5.25
C SER A 342 -28.40 -17.28 -4.21
N VAL A 343 -28.47 -16.85 -2.95
CA VAL A 343 -29.29 -17.52 -1.93
C VAL A 343 -30.71 -17.00 -2.07
#